data_AF-A0A535A4R5-F1
#
_entry.id   AF-A0A535A4R5-F1
#
_cell.length_a   1.000
_cell.length_b   1.000
_cell.length_c   1.000
_cell.angle_alpha   90.00
_cell.angle_beta   90.00
_cell.angle_gamma   90.00
#
_symmetry.space_group_name_H-M   'P 1'
#
loop_
_entity.id
_entity.type
_entity.pdbx_description
1 polymer ?
#
loop_
_entity_poly.entity_id
_entity_poly.type
_entity_poly.pdbx_seq_one_letter_code
_entity_poly.pdbx_strand_id
1 'polypeptide(L)'
;MRADEADPESDPAIEVLDTPSRGRLGITEREAWRRLRSLAQGRSLLTREALWKVNHTLAPLRDQLEAEGVELGWFTRAPSTLIARWSWIGLGEIMAGGVALFLGVVLPMSGAILLGGALGIGGLLTVGVGQAMSQRTKDGAWVDAMLKAYRRTGRYPRQGGGVGLRPRPSQRGRRSDHAWT
;
A
#
# COMPACT_ATOMS: atom_id res chain seq x y z
N MET A 1 -19.60 -33.32 -4.40
CA MET A 1 -18.86 -32.14 -4.88
C MET A 1 -17.91 -31.72 -3.77
N ARG A 2 -16.62 -32.06 -3.89
CA ARG A 2 -15.58 -31.53 -3.01
C ARG A 2 -15.33 -30.10 -3.47
N ALA A 3 -15.35 -29.14 -2.54
CA ALA A 3 -14.90 -27.79 -2.84
C ALA A 3 -13.45 -27.90 -3.33
N ASP A 4 -13.20 -27.38 -4.53
CA ASP A 4 -11.85 -27.20 -5.05
C ASP A 4 -11.01 -26.52 -3.98
N GLU A 5 -10.07 -27.28 -3.46
CA GLU A 5 -9.09 -26.82 -2.49
C GLU A 5 -8.21 -25.83 -3.24
N ALA A 6 -8.36 -24.54 -2.91
CA ALA A 6 -7.68 -23.45 -3.59
C ALA A 6 -6.18 -23.77 -3.61
N ASP A 7 -5.65 -24.01 -4.80
CA ASP A 7 -4.25 -24.34 -5.01
C ASP A 7 -3.41 -23.12 -4.57
N PRO A 8 -2.62 -23.25 -3.48
CA PRO A 8 -1.86 -22.14 -2.91
C PRO A 8 -0.78 -21.63 -3.88
N GLU A 9 -0.43 -22.38 -4.92
CA GLU A 9 0.51 -21.95 -5.96
C GLU A 9 -0.15 -21.07 -7.03
N SER A 10 -1.46 -21.20 -7.26
CA SER A 10 -2.17 -20.44 -8.30
C SER A 10 -3.08 -19.32 -7.79
N ASP A 11 -3.36 -19.26 -6.48
CA ASP A 11 -4.03 -18.10 -5.84
C ASP A 11 -3.26 -17.64 -4.60
N PRO A 12 -2.53 -16.49 -4.64
CA PRO A 12 -1.80 -15.99 -3.49
C PRO A 12 -2.76 -15.55 -2.39
N ALA A 13 -3.09 -16.48 -1.52
CA ALA A 13 -3.97 -16.26 -0.40
C ALA A 13 -3.23 -15.43 0.66
N ILE A 14 -3.72 -14.20 0.91
CA ILE A 14 -3.22 -13.40 2.03
C ILE A 14 -3.84 -13.97 3.30
N GLU A 15 -3.00 -14.42 4.22
CA GLU A 15 -3.43 -14.87 5.54
C GLU A 15 -3.89 -13.66 6.37
N VAL A 16 -5.15 -13.67 6.78
CA VAL A 16 -5.75 -12.69 7.69
C VAL A 16 -5.62 -13.24 9.10
N LEU A 17 -4.82 -12.59 9.92
CA LEU A 17 -4.62 -12.99 11.32
C LEU A 17 -5.93 -12.90 12.12
N ASP A 18 -6.11 -13.78 13.10
CA ASP A 18 -7.32 -13.77 13.93
C ASP A 18 -7.39 -12.58 14.90
N THR A 19 -6.23 -12.09 15.31
CA THR A 19 -6.12 -11.01 16.29
C THR A 19 -5.37 -9.85 15.65
N PRO A 20 -5.88 -8.60 15.74
CA PRO A 20 -5.08 -7.45 15.37
C PRO A 20 -3.77 -7.45 16.16
N SER A 21 -2.66 -7.14 15.50
CA SER A 21 -1.34 -7.10 16.12
C SER A 21 -1.40 -6.27 17.40
N ARG A 22 -0.79 -6.77 18.49
CA ARG A 22 -0.91 -6.24 19.86
C ARG A 22 -0.70 -4.73 19.91
N GLY A 23 -1.80 -3.97 19.86
CA GLY A 23 -1.83 -2.52 19.82
C GLY A 23 -3.28 -2.02 19.85
N ARG A 24 -3.53 -0.88 20.49
CA ARG A 24 -4.85 -0.24 20.45
C ARG A 24 -5.03 0.35 19.05
N LEU A 25 -5.74 -0.36 18.18
CA LEU A 25 -6.14 0.17 16.87
C LEU A 25 -6.99 1.43 17.06
N GLY A 26 -6.82 2.43 16.20
CA GLY A 26 -7.68 3.61 16.10
C GLY A 26 -9.14 3.26 15.79
N ILE A 27 -10.06 4.23 15.88
CA ILE A 27 -11.48 3.98 15.58
C ILE A 27 -11.63 3.53 14.12
N THR A 28 -10.99 4.25 13.19
CA THR A 28 -11.03 3.97 11.75
C THR A 28 -10.38 2.63 11.41
N GLU A 29 -9.25 2.31 12.05
CA GLU A 29 -8.56 1.03 11.87
C GLU A 29 -9.40 -0.16 12.34
N ARG A 30 -10.14 -0.03 13.45
CA ARG A 30 -11.07 -1.07 13.92
C ARG A 30 -12.21 -1.31 12.93
N GLU A 31 -12.74 -0.26 12.32
CA GLU A 31 -13.76 -0.38 11.29
C GLU A 31 -13.20 -1.04 10.02
N ALA A 32 -12.02 -0.63 9.57
CA ALA A 32 -11.33 -1.27 8.45
C ALA A 32 -11.07 -2.76 8.72
N TRP A 33 -10.61 -3.11 9.92
CA TRP A 33 -10.42 -4.50 10.36
C TRP A 33 -11.72 -5.30 10.35
N ARG A 34 -12.81 -4.72 10.85
CA ARG A 34 -14.14 -5.34 10.87
C ARG A 34 -14.63 -5.65 9.45
N ARG A 35 -14.49 -4.71 8.52
CA ARG A 35 -14.87 -4.91 7.11
C ARG A 35 -14.01 -5.96 6.43
N LEU A 36 -12.70 -5.90 6.62
CA LEU A 36 -11.78 -6.91 6.09
C LEU A 36 -12.17 -8.32 6.58
N ARG A 37 -12.45 -8.46 7.88
CA ARG A 37 -12.85 -9.73 8.48
C ARG A 37 -14.21 -10.22 8.01
N SER A 38 -15.16 -9.31 7.77
CA SER A 38 -16.46 -9.66 7.19
C SER A 38 -16.32 -10.23 5.76
N LEU A 39 -15.37 -9.71 4.97
CA LEU A 39 -15.09 -10.18 3.62
C LEU A 39 -14.34 -11.51 3.59
N ALA A 40 -13.55 -11.81 4.63
CA ALA A 40 -12.88 -13.09 4.78
C ALA A 40 -13.84 -14.25 5.14
N GLN A 41 -15.12 -13.97 5.44
CA GLN A 41 -16.15 -14.98 5.75
C GLN A 41 -15.73 -16.03 6.79
N GLY A 42 -14.90 -15.63 7.77
CA GLY A 42 -14.38 -16.54 8.81
C GLY A 42 -13.26 -17.47 8.34
N ARG A 43 -12.82 -17.37 7.08
CA ARG A 43 -11.62 -18.04 6.58
C ARG A 43 -10.39 -17.21 6.94
N SER A 44 -9.27 -17.87 7.21
CA SER A 44 -7.98 -17.21 7.40
C SER A 44 -7.37 -16.72 6.09
N LEU A 45 -7.98 -16.99 4.93
CA LEU A 45 -7.40 -16.77 3.61
C LEU A 45 -8.32 -15.91 2.73
N LEU A 46 -7.76 -14.84 2.16
CA LEU A 46 -8.42 -14.00 1.14
C LEU A 46 -8.05 -14.48 -0.26
N THR A 47 -9.05 -14.85 -1.07
CA THR A 47 -8.86 -15.14 -2.50
C THR A 47 -8.59 -13.85 -3.29
N ARG A 48 -8.07 -13.97 -4.52
CA ARG A 48 -7.86 -12.81 -5.40
C ARG A 48 -9.11 -11.97 -5.63
N GLU A 49 -10.28 -12.58 -5.82
CA GLU A 49 -11.53 -11.83 -5.99
C GLU A 49 -11.91 -11.09 -4.72
N ALA A 50 -11.67 -11.70 -3.55
CA ALA A 50 -11.91 -11.06 -2.27
C ALA A 50 -10.99 -9.84 -2.09
N LEU A 51 -9.72 -9.90 -2.54
CA LEU A 51 -8.81 -8.75 -2.51
C LEU A 51 -9.31 -7.58 -3.35
N TRP A 52 -9.86 -7.83 -4.54
CA TRP A 52 -10.47 -6.78 -5.35
C TRP A 52 -11.69 -6.14 -4.66
N LYS A 53 -12.54 -6.96 -4.04
CA LYS A 53 -13.68 -6.47 -3.24
C LYS A 53 -13.23 -5.66 -2.02
N VAL A 54 -12.17 -6.10 -1.35
CA VAL A 54 -11.55 -5.38 -0.22
C VAL A 54 -11.10 -3.99 -0.69
N ASN A 55 -10.38 -3.91 -1.81
CA ASN A 55 -9.91 -2.62 -2.34
C ASN A 55 -11.06 -1.62 -2.58
N HIS A 56 -12.17 -2.08 -3.17
CA HIS A 56 -13.36 -1.22 -3.35
C HIS A 56 -14.03 -0.84 -2.04
N THR A 57 -14.13 -1.79 -1.10
CA THR A 57 -14.79 -1.57 0.21
C THR A 57 -13.99 -0.63 1.10
N LEU A 58 -12.66 -0.60 0.95
CA LEU A 58 -11.76 0.27 1.69
C LEU A 58 -11.64 1.67 1.10
N ALA A 59 -12.11 1.91 -0.13
CA ALA A 59 -11.98 3.23 -0.76
C ALA A 59 -12.57 4.38 0.09
N PRO A 60 -13.77 4.26 0.71
CA PRO A 60 -14.30 5.31 1.59
C PRO A 60 -13.55 5.41 2.93
N LEU A 61 -12.94 4.31 3.40
CA LEU A 61 -12.14 4.29 4.63
C LEU A 61 -10.78 4.96 4.43
N ARG A 62 -10.24 4.92 3.21
CA ARG A 62 -8.99 5.60 2.86
C ARG A 62 -9.09 7.09 3.17
N ASP A 63 -10.18 7.74 2.79
CA ASP A 63 -10.33 9.19 2.99
C ASP A 63 -10.41 9.54 4.49
N GLN A 64 -11.00 8.66 5.32
CA GLN A 64 -11.00 8.80 6.78
C GLN A 64 -9.62 8.58 7.39
N LEU A 65 -8.88 7.57 6.92
CA LEU A 65 -7.50 7.31 7.36
C LEU A 65 -6.55 8.44 6.94
N GLU A 66 -6.76 9.03 5.76
CA GLU A 66 -6.01 10.20 5.32
C GLU A 66 -6.29 11.42 6.21
N ALA A 67 -7.56 11.65 6.57
CA ALA A 67 -7.94 12.73 7.49
C ALA A 67 -7.32 12.53 8.89
N GLU A 68 -7.39 11.32 9.44
CA GLU A 68 -6.75 10.96 10.72
C GLU A 68 -5.23 11.12 10.63
N GLY A 69 -4.61 10.71 9.53
CA GLY A 69 -3.17 10.91 9.29
C GLY A 69 -2.77 12.39 9.20
N VAL A 70 -3.64 13.27 8.69
CA VAL A 70 -3.42 14.72 8.73
C VAL A 70 -3.54 15.26 10.15
N GLU A 71 -4.55 14.82 10.92
CA GLU A 71 -4.74 15.20 12.32
C GLU A 71 -3.57 14.77 13.21
N LEU A 72 -3.01 13.58 12.94
CA LEU A 72 -1.82 13.05 13.60
C LEU A 72 -0.50 13.69 13.13
N GLY A 73 -0.54 14.59 12.14
CA GLY A 73 0.66 15.28 11.60
C GLY A 73 1.52 14.43 10.67
N TRP A 74 1.07 13.25 10.26
CA TRP A 74 1.77 12.41 9.28
C TRP A 74 1.73 13.01 7.87
N PHE A 75 0.70 13.80 7.58
CA PHE A 75 0.55 14.52 6.32
C PHE A 75 0.18 15.98 6.57
N THR A 76 0.79 16.90 5.83
CA THR A 76 0.39 18.32 5.86
C THR A 76 -0.99 18.54 5.24
N ARG A 77 -1.37 17.69 4.26
CA ARG A 77 -2.66 17.71 3.55
C ARG A 77 -2.97 16.30 3.04
N ALA A 78 -4.25 15.98 2.90
CA ALA A 78 -4.71 14.71 2.33
C ALA A 78 -4.09 14.46 0.93
N PRO A 79 -3.36 13.35 0.73
CA PRO A 79 -2.66 13.07 -0.52
C PRO A 79 -3.62 12.88 -1.69
N SER A 80 -4.81 12.29 -1.47
CA SER A 80 -5.85 12.15 -2.50
C SER A 80 -6.23 13.49 -3.14
N THR A 81 -6.43 14.52 -2.31
CA THR A 81 -6.81 15.86 -2.76
C THR A 81 -5.67 16.52 -3.55
N LEU A 82 -4.43 16.33 -3.12
CA LEU A 82 -3.27 16.87 -3.82
C LEU A 82 -3.08 16.22 -5.20
N ILE A 83 -3.14 14.89 -5.25
CA ILE A 83 -3.04 14.12 -6.51
C ILE A 83 -4.18 14.50 -7.46
N ALA A 84 -5.40 14.63 -6.96
CA ALA A 84 -6.55 15.05 -7.77
C ALA A 84 -6.33 16.45 -8.35
N ARG A 85 -5.84 17.41 -7.56
CA ARG A 85 -5.55 18.77 -8.02
C ARG A 85 -4.50 18.79 -9.12
N TRP A 86 -3.37 18.10 -8.94
CA TRP A 86 -2.32 18.03 -9.97
C TRP A 86 -2.77 17.29 -11.22
N SER A 87 -3.57 16.22 -11.06
CA SER A 87 -4.19 15.52 -12.19
C SER A 87 -5.10 16.45 -12.99
N TRP A 88 -5.89 17.30 -12.33
CA TRP A 88 -6.74 18.29 -13.01
C TRP A 88 -5.93 19.36 -13.74
N ILE A 89 -4.85 19.85 -13.14
CA ILE A 89 -3.95 20.82 -13.78
C ILE A 89 -3.32 20.21 -15.02
N GLY A 90 -2.72 19.02 -14.91
CA GLY A 90 -2.10 18.33 -16.03
C GLY A 90 -3.10 17.97 -17.13
N LEU A 91 -4.32 17.56 -16.78
CA LEU A 91 -5.41 17.36 -17.75
C LEU A 91 -5.76 18.67 -18.48
N GLY A 92 -5.81 19.80 -17.76
CA GLY A 92 -6.00 21.11 -18.35
C GLY A 92 -4.90 21.49 -19.35
N GLU A 93 -3.64 21.23 -19.01
CA GLU A 93 -2.49 21.46 -19.89
C GLU A 93 -2.54 20.60 -21.16
N ILE A 94 -2.89 19.32 -21.03
CA ILE A 94 -3.06 18.40 -22.17
C ILE A 94 -4.19 18.88 -23.09
N MET A 95 -5.34 19.28 -22.52
CA MET A 95 -6.48 19.79 -23.30
C MET A 95 -6.12 21.10 -24.00
N ALA A 96 -5.46 22.03 -23.31
CA ALA A 96 -4.99 23.28 -23.91
C ALA A 96 -3.97 23.02 -25.04
N GLY A 97 -3.04 22.08 -24.83
CA GLY A 97 -2.09 21.65 -25.85
C GLY A 97 -2.79 21.04 -27.07
N GLY A 98 -3.80 20.19 -26.84
CA GLY A 98 -4.62 19.61 -27.91
C GLY A 98 -5.37 20.65 -28.74
N VAL A 99 -5.97 21.66 -28.08
CA VAL A 99 -6.64 22.78 -28.76
C VAL A 99 -5.64 23.61 -29.57
N ALA A 100 -4.46 23.91 -29.01
CA ALA A 100 -3.41 24.63 -29.71
C ALA A 100 -2.89 23.87 -30.94
N LEU A 101 -2.70 22.55 -30.83
CA LEU A 101 -2.33 21.69 -31.96
C LEU A 101 -3.41 21.70 -33.05
N PHE A 102 -4.68 21.54 -32.65
CA PHE A 102 -5.80 21.56 -33.59
C PHE A 102 -5.88 22.89 -34.35
N LEU A 103 -5.81 24.02 -33.64
CA LEU A 103 -5.79 25.35 -34.27
C LEU A 103 -4.55 25.56 -35.15
N GLY A 104 -3.39 25.03 -34.75
CA GLY A 104 -2.16 25.10 -35.55
C GLY A 104 -2.27 24.39 -36.89
N VAL A 105 -2.99 23.26 -36.95
CA VAL A 105 -3.27 22.52 -38.19
C VAL A 105 -4.31 23.24 -39.05
N VAL A 106 -5.34 23.84 -38.44
CA VAL A 106 -6.42 24.54 -39.16
C VAL A 106 -5.99 25.90 -39.71
N LEU A 107 -5.13 26.65 -39.00
CA LEU A 107 -4.70 28.02 -39.34
C LEU A 107 -3.24 28.10 -39.85
N PRO A 108 -2.69 27.01 -40.40
CA PRO A 108 -1.25 26.75 -40.61
C PRO A 108 -0.22 27.55 -39.80
N MET A 109 -0.44 27.73 -38.49
CA MET A 109 0.50 28.49 -37.64
C MET A 109 1.53 27.54 -37.02
N SER A 110 2.75 27.57 -37.54
CA SER A 110 3.87 26.75 -37.02
C SER A 110 4.13 26.96 -35.53
N GLY A 111 3.97 28.20 -35.03
CA GLY A 111 4.10 28.52 -33.61
C GLY A 111 3.06 27.83 -32.72
N ALA A 112 1.83 27.69 -33.20
CA ALA A 112 0.76 27.02 -32.44
C ALA A 112 1.01 25.51 -32.33
N ILE A 113 1.59 24.89 -33.37
CA ILE A 113 1.96 23.47 -33.33
C ILE A 113 3.06 23.22 -32.31
N LEU A 114 4.12 24.04 -32.31
CA LEU A 114 5.21 23.93 -31.33
C LEU A 114 4.73 24.17 -29.90
N LEU A 115 3.90 25.20 -29.69
CA LEU A 115 3.32 25.50 -28.38
C LEU A 115 2.42 24.35 -27.90
N GLY A 116 1.57 23.81 -28.78
CA GLY A 116 0.69 22.71 -28.46
C GLY A 116 1.45 21.43 -28.09
N GLY A 117 2.53 21.11 -28.82
CA GLY A 117 3.42 20.00 -28.50
C GLY A 117 4.13 20.18 -27.16
N ALA A 118 4.65 21.38 -26.89
CA ALA A 118 5.31 21.71 -25.62
C ALA A 118 4.33 21.62 -24.44
N LEU A 119 3.09 22.12 -24.59
CA LEU A 119 2.04 22.00 -23.58
C LEU A 119 1.61 20.55 -23.36
N GLY A 120 1.51 19.74 -24.43
CA GLY A 120 1.20 18.32 -24.30
C GLY A 120 2.25 17.56 -23.49
N ILE A 121 3.54 17.77 -23.78
CA ILE A 121 4.66 17.19 -23.02
C ILE A 121 4.66 17.73 -21.58
N GLY A 122 4.48 19.04 -21.42
CA GLY A 122 4.38 19.70 -20.12
C GLY A 122 3.28 19.07 -19.25
N GLY A 123 2.07 18.91 -19.79
CA GLY A 123 0.95 18.27 -19.11
C GLY A 123 1.23 16.84 -18.67
N LEU A 124 1.86 16.03 -19.52
CA LEU A 124 2.28 14.67 -19.15
C LEU A 124 3.30 14.67 -18.01
N LEU A 125 4.28 15.59 -18.05
CA LEU A 125 5.25 15.75 -16.97
C LEU A 125 4.57 16.21 -15.68
N THR A 126 3.64 17.16 -15.74
CA THR A 126 2.88 17.65 -14.58
C THR A 126 2.09 16.52 -13.92
N VAL A 127 1.40 15.67 -14.70
CA VAL A 127 0.70 14.49 -14.17
C VAL A 127 1.69 13.51 -13.53
N GLY A 128 2.80 13.19 -14.20
CA GLY A 128 3.81 12.27 -13.69
C GLY A 128 4.47 12.75 -12.39
N VAL A 129 4.84 14.03 -12.33
CA VAL A 129 5.42 14.67 -11.14
C VAL A 129 4.39 14.75 -10.02
N GLY A 130 3.12 15.04 -10.33
CA GLY A 130 2.03 15.04 -9.35
C GLY A 130 1.86 13.69 -8.64
N GLN A 131 2.15 12.57 -9.32
CA GLN A 131 2.15 11.25 -8.70
C GLN A 131 3.41 10.97 -7.87
N ALA A 132 4.56 11.52 -8.25
CA ALA A 132 5.82 11.36 -7.52
C ALA A 132 5.91 12.26 -6.26
N MET A 133 5.25 13.42 -6.26
CA MET A 133 5.23 14.39 -5.16
C MET A 133 4.18 14.06 -4.08
N SER A 134 4.29 12.89 -3.46
CA SER A 134 3.65 12.70 -2.15
C SER A 134 4.39 13.60 -1.15
N GLN A 135 3.82 14.77 -0.79
CA GLN A 135 4.34 15.64 0.27
C GLN A 135 4.23 14.92 1.62
N ARG A 136 5.18 14.01 1.87
CA ARG A 136 5.28 13.29 3.13
C ARG A 136 6.08 14.13 4.11
N THR A 137 5.58 14.26 5.33
CA THR A 137 6.37 14.81 6.43
C THR A 137 7.51 13.83 6.77
N LYS A 138 8.49 14.26 7.58
CA LYS A 138 9.57 13.37 8.04
C LYS A 138 9.00 12.10 8.72
N ASP A 139 7.92 12.27 9.47
CA ASP A 139 7.24 11.17 10.16
C ASP A 139 6.50 10.25 9.18
N GLY A 140 5.80 10.82 8.19
CA GLY A 140 5.15 10.04 7.12
C GLY A 140 6.16 9.26 6.26
N ALA A 141 7.35 9.81 6.00
CA ALA A 141 8.42 9.13 5.29
C ALA A 141 8.96 7.92 6.08
N TRP A 142 9.03 8.03 7.41
CA TRP A 142 9.43 6.92 8.27
C TRP A 142 8.40 5.78 8.26
N VAL A 143 7.10 6.11 8.36
CA VAL A 143 6.02 5.10 8.28
C VAL A 143 6.03 4.39 6.94
N ASP A 144 6.19 5.11 5.82
CA ASP A 144 6.28 4.49 4.50
C ASP A 144 7.52 3.60 4.36
N ALA A 145 8.68 4.03 4.89
CA ALA A 145 9.88 3.20 4.93
C ALA A 145 9.65 1.92 5.74
N MET A 146 8.95 2.02 6.88
CA MET A 146 8.57 0.86 7.70
C MET A 146 7.62 -0.07 6.94
N LEU A 147 6.57 0.45 6.29
CA LEU A 147 5.65 -0.33 5.46
C LEU A 147 6.35 -0.99 4.26
N LYS A 148 7.32 -0.30 3.66
CA LYS A 148 8.15 -0.84 2.57
C LYS A 148 9.07 -1.94 3.07
N ALA A 149 9.64 -1.81 4.26
CA ALA A 149 10.42 -2.85 4.92
C ALA A 149 9.55 -4.09 5.25
N TYR A 150 8.35 -3.89 5.81
CA TYR A 150 7.39 -4.96 6.07
C TYR A 150 7.00 -5.73 4.79
N ARG A 151 6.75 -5.02 3.69
CA ARG A 151 6.50 -5.64 2.38
C ARG A 151 7.69 -6.46 1.87
N ARG A 152 8.91 -6.09 2.22
CA ARG A 152 10.13 -6.83 1.85
C ARG A 152 10.30 -8.08 2.71
N THR A 153 10.04 -7.99 4.01
CA THR A 153 10.17 -9.15 4.93
C THR A 153 9.05 -10.16 4.78
N GLY A 154 7.83 -9.74 4.41
CA GLY A 154 6.71 -10.64 4.14
C GLY A 154 6.87 -11.49 2.87
N ARG A 155 7.88 -11.21 2.05
CA ARG A 155 8.20 -11.97 0.84
C ARG A 155 9.20 -13.10 1.07
N TYR A 156 9.68 -13.28 2.30
CA TYR A 156 10.36 -14.53 2.63
C TYR A 156 9.30 -15.62 2.65
N PRO A 157 9.31 -16.59 1.71
CA PRO A 157 8.55 -17.81 1.93
C PRO A 157 9.00 -18.30 3.30
N ARG A 158 8.03 -18.53 4.19
CA ARG A 158 8.28 -19.31 5.39
C ARG A 158 8.65 -20.69 4.86
N GLN A 159 9.92 -20.84 4.48
CA GLN A 159 10.46 -22.09 4.02
C GLN A 159 10.31 -22.97 5.24
N GLY A 160 9.34 -23.89 5.18
CA GLY A 160 9.08 -24.93 6.16
C GLY A 160 10.24 -25.90 6.25
N GLY A 161 11.48 -25.41 6.24
CA GLY A 161 12.61 -26.13 6.78
C GLY A 161 12.31 -26.26 8.25
N GLY A 162 11.94 -27.48 8.65
CA GLY A 162 12.02 -27.89 10.03
C GLY A 162 13.37 -27.44 10.56
N VAL A 163 13.37 -26.32 11.29
CA VAL A 163 14.40 -26.08 12.28
C VAL A 163 14.13 -27.19 13.27
N GLY A 164 14.75 -28.34 13.00
CA GLY A 164 14.94 -29.38 13.97
C GLY A 164 15.51 -28.63 15.14
N LEU A 165 14.67 -28.39 16.14
CA LEU A 165 15.07 -27.95 17.45
C LEU A 165 16.13 -28.97 17.83
N ARG A 166 17.40 -28.64 17.60
CA ARG A 166 18.50 -29.43 18.11
C ARG A 166 18.16 -29.56 19.59
N PRO A 167 17.93 -30.78 20.09
CA PRO A 167 17.57 -30.97 21.48
C PRO A 167 18.59 -30.21 22.28
N ARG A 168 18.11 -29.24 23.09
CA ARG A 168 18.96 -28.51 24.03
C ARG A 168 19.75 -29.59 24.77
N PRO A 169 21.10 -29.61 24.69
CA PRO A 169 21.87 -30.55 25.47
C PRO A 169 21.44 -30.34 26.91
N SER A 170 20.83 -31.37 27.48
CA SER A 170 20.44 -31.41 28.87
C SER A 170 21.65 -30.94 29.67
N GLN A 171 21.48 -29.88 30.46
CA GLN A 171 22.41 -29.57 31.55
C GLN A 171 22.30 -30.67 32.61
N ARG A 172 22.78 -31.86 32.25
CA ARG A 172 22.92 -33.00 33.12
C ARG A 172 24.35 -32.95 33.62
N GLY A 173 24.51 -32.63 34.89
CA GLY A 173 25.75 -32.87 35.63
C GLY A 173 26.59 -31.62 35.89
N ARG A 174 26.13 -30.77 36.82
CA ARG A 174 27.06 -30.08 37.71
C ARG A 174 26.65 -30.37 39.15
N ARG A 175 26.82 -31.64 39.53
CA ARG A 175 26.82 -32.10 40.92
C ARG A 175 28.22 -31.77 41.44
N SER A 176 28.37 -30.61 42.06
CA SER A 176 29.58 -30.29 42.82
C SER A 176 29.41 -30.91 44.20
N ASP A 177 29.90 -32.13 44.32
CA ASP A 177 30.23 -32.75 45.61
C ASP A 177 31.43 -31.98 46.18
N HIS A 178 31.17 -31.13 47.18
CA HIS A 178 32.20 -30.65 48.09
C HIS A 178 31.76 -30.97 49.51
N ALA A 179 32.07 -32.20 49.91
CA ALA A 179 32.29 -32.59 51.28
C ALA A 179 33.75 -32.28 51.63
N TRP A 180 33.97 -31.45 52.66
CA TRP A 180 35.13 -31.44 53.56
C TRP A 180 34.62 -30.77 54.84
N THR A 181 34.33 -31.57 55.87
CA THR A 181 35.06 -31.68 57.16
C THR A 181 34.89 -30.46 58.05
#